data_AF-A0A7C4AFS2-F1
#
_entry.id   AF-A0A7C4AFS2-F1
#
_cell.length_a   1.000
_cell.length_b   1.000
_cell.length_c   1.000
_cell.angle_alpha   90.00
_cell.angle_beta   90.00
_cell.angle_gamma   90.00
#
_symmetry.space_group_name_H-M   'P 1'
#
loop_
_entity.id
_entity.type
_entity.pdbx_description
1 polymer ?
#
loop_
_entity_poly.entity_id
_entity_poly.type
_entity_poly.pdbx_seq_one_letter_code
_entity_poly.pdbx_strand_id
1 'polypeptide(L)'
;MGITATSGSFTRYAVVEELTGQLAQELPERLARHAFRDIDDTADERSFGWVSLEDWLDPFWRTAPPDKAHYLAFSLRLDTRRVPPAVIKKHFQLALKAEKEAMKETGKSFITKDRKQELKEQVVLKL
;
A
#
# COMPACT_ATOMS: atom_id res chain seq x y z
N MET A 1 -10.88 3.15 14.51
CA MET A 1 -9.58 3.85 14.33
C MET A 1 -9.86 5.31 13.96
N GLY A 2 -8.91 6.22 14.16
CA GLY A 2 -9.15 7.65 13.91
C GLY A 2 -10.03 8.31 14.97
N ILE A 3 -11.04 9.08 14.57
CA ILE A 3 -11.92 9.82 15.48
C ILE A 3 -12.76 8.93 16.42
N THR A 4 -12.89 7.64 16.10
CA THR A 4 -13.58 6.62 16.93
C THR A 4 -12.68 5.97 17.99
N ALA A 5 -11.39 6.31 18.02
CA ALA A 5 -10.46 5.77 19.03
C ALA A 5 -10.63 6.47 20.39
N THR A 6 -10.18 5.82 21.47
CA THR A 6 -10.23 6.36 22.85
C THR A 6 -9.49 7.69 23.01
N SER A 7 -8.47 7.94 22.20
CA SER A 7 -7.71 9.18 22.17
C SER A 7 -7.13 9.43 20.77
N GLY A 8 -6.98 10.71 20.39
CA GLY A 8 -6.37 11.11 19.14
C GLY A 8 -6.06 12.61 19.10
N SER A 9 -5.40 13.05 18.03
CA SER A 9 -5.18 14.46 17.74
C SER A 9 -6.25 14.99 16.79
N PHE A 10 -6.65 16.25 16.97
CA PHE A 10 -7.60 16.93 16.09
C PHE A 10 -6.95 18.19 15.50
N THR A 11 -7.00 18.31 14.17
CA THR A 11 -6.52 19.49 13.45
C THR A 11 -7.65 20.03 12.60
N ARG A 12 -7.95 21.32 12.74
CA ARG A 12 -9.02 21.99 11.98
C ARG A 12 -8.43 22.75 10.80
N TYR A 13 -9.02 22.53 9.64
CA TYR A 13 -8.75 23.30 8.43
C TYR A 13 -10.02 24.07 8.04
N ALA A 14 -9.85 25.23 7.39
CA ALA A 14 -10.94 26.01 6.83
C ALA A 14 -10.77 26.03 5.31
N VAL A 15 -11.85 25.77 4.59
CA VAL A 15 -11.87 25.93 3.13
C VAL A 15 -12.06 27.42 2.84
N VAL A 16 -11.14 27.99 2.06
CA VAL A 16 -11.14 29.42 1.74
C VAL A 16 -12.17 29.74 0.65
N GLU A 17 -12.47 28.76 -0.20
CA GLU A 17 -13.43 28.86 -1.29
C GLU A 17 -14.84 28.44 -0.85
N GLU A 18 -15.85 28.97 -1.52
CA GLU A 18 -17.24 28.56 -1.29
C GLU A 18 -17.43 27.14 -1.83
N LEU A 19 -17.77 26.19 -0.94
CA LEU A 19 -18.19 24.86 -1.38
C LEU A 19 -19.53 25.00 -2.11
N THR A 20 -19.50 24.92 -3.43
CA THR A 20 -20.73 24.76 -4.20
C THR A 20 -21.37 23.42 -3.81
N GLY A 21 -22.70 23.37 -3.74
CA GLY A 21 -23.45 22.14 -3.43
C GLY A 21 -23.18 20.97 -4.39
N GLN A 22 -22.50 21.24 -5.51
CA GLN A 22 -22.02 20.23 -6.47
C GLN A 22 -20.99 19.28 -5.86
N LEU A 23 -20.18 19.73 -4.89
CA LEU A 23 -19.15 18.87 -4.28
C LEU A 23 -19.77 17.64 -3.61
N ALA A 24 -20.93 17.80 -2.96
CA ALA A 24 -21.61 16.68 -2.31
C ALA A 24 -22.04 15.60 -3.33
N GLN A 25 -22.42 16.00 -4.54
CA GLN A 25 -22.80 15.08 -5.61
C GLN A 25 -21.59 14.37 -6.24
N GLU A 26 -20.46 15.07 -6.37
CA GLU A 26 -19.23 14.53 -6.97
C GLU A 26 -18.37 13.72 -5.99
N LEU A 27 -18.57 13.91 -4.68
CA LEU A 27 -17.69 13.34 -3.67
C LEU A 27 -17.61 11.80 -3.71
N PRO A 28 -18.73 11.04 -3.85
CA PRO A 28 -18.65 9.59 -3.93
C PRO A 28 -17.76 9.12 -5.09
N GLU A 29 -17.85 9.78 -6.25
CA GLU A 29 -17.01 9.45 -7.40
C GLU A 29 -15.54 9.79 -7.15
N ARG A 30 -15.27 10.98 -6.56
CA ARG A 30 -13.90 11.40 -6.22
C ARG A 30 -13.26 10.48 -5.18
N LEU A 31 -14.02 10.07 -4.16
CA LEU A 31 -13.59 9.11 -3.15
C LEU A 31 -13.32 7.73 -3.77
N ALA A 32 -14.24 7.24 -4.60
CA ALA A 32 -14.08 5.94 -5.29
C ALA A 32 -12.86 5.91 -6.22
N ARG A 33 -12.55 7.02 -6.92
CA ARG A 33 -11.36 7.14 -7.78
C ARG A 33 -10.05 6.96 -7.01
N HIS A 34 -10.05 7.35 -5.73
CA HIS A 34 -8.92 7.26 -4.82
C HIS A 34 -9.18 6.28 -3.66
N ALA A 35 -10.05 5.30 -3.87
CA ALA A 35 -10.36 4.25 -2.92
C ALA A 35 -9.10 3.42 -2.60
N PHE A 36 -9.01 2.93 -1.37
CA PHE A 36 -7.92 2.06 -0.95
C PHE A 36 -7.82 0.82 -1.85
N ARG A 37 -6.58 0.44 -2.18
CA ARG A 37 -6.26 -0.75 -2.98
C ARG A 37 -5.39 -1.67 -2.16
N ASP A 38 -5.79 -2.93 -2.12
CA ASP A 38 -5.00 -3.96 -1.44
C ASP A 38 -3.69 -4.22 -2.18
N ILE A 39 -2.63 -4.53 -1.42
CA ILE A 39 -1.27 -4.82 -1.90
C ILE A 39 -0.73 -6.14 -1.35
N ASP A 40 -1.55 -6.94 -0.66
CA ASP A 40 -1.14 -8.20 -0.05
C ASP A 40 -0.57 -9.19 -1.09
N ASP A 41 -1.18 -9.25 -2.28
CA ASP A 41 -0.78 -10.11 -3.39
C ASP A 41 0.06 -9.40 -4.47
N THR A 42 0.60 -8.22 -4.16
CA THR A 42 1.46 -7.45 -5.07
C THR A 42 2.86 -7.24 -4.51
N ALA A 43 3.77 -6.76 -5.35
CA ALA A 43 5.11 -6.34 -4.93
C ALA A 43 5.14 -4.90 -4.40
N ASP A 44 3.99 -4.25 -4.26
CA ASP A 44 3.91 -2.88 -3.78
C ASP A 44 4.22 -2.85 -2.27
N GLU A 45 5.16 -2.01 -1.86
CA GLU A 45 5.52 -1.86 -0.44
C GLU A 45 4.57 -0.94 0.32
N ARG A 46 3.70 -0.20 -0.39
CA ARG A 46 2.83 0.81 0.20
C ARG A 46 1.55 0.99 -0.58
N SER A 47 0.45 1.09 0.15
CA SER A 47 -0.84 1.56 -0.36
C SER A 47 -1.41 2.63 0.54
N PHE A 48 -2.16 3.55 -0.05
CA PHE A 48 -3.00 4.47 0.69
C PHE A 48 -4.22 4.82 -0.14
N GLY A 49 -5.34 5.04 0.54
CA GLY A 49 -6.57 5.44 -0.12
C GLY A 49 -7.72 5.55 0.85
N TRP A 50 -8.84 6.03 0.32
CA TRP A 50 -10.02 6.30 1.10
C TRP A 50 -10.82 5.01 1.40
N VAL A 51 -11.37 4.96 2.61
CA VAL A 51 -12.24 3.90 3.10
C VAL A 51 -13.39 4.49 3.93
N SER A 52 -14.42 3.68 4.18
CA SER A 52 -15.47 4.00 5.14
C SER A 52 -14.88 4.33 6.52
N LEU A 53 -15.53 5.26 7.24
CA LEU A 53 -15.15 5.58 8.60
C LEU A 53 -15.49 4.43 9.56
N GLU A 54 -16.58 3.73 9.30
CA GLU A 54 -17.10 2.63 10.11
C GLU A 54 -16.40 1.31 9.83
N ASP A 55 -16.04 1.06 8.57
CA ASP A 55 -15.36 -0.15 8.14
C ASP A 55 -14.15 0.16 7.24
N TRP A 56 -12.95 -0.09 7.78
CA TRP A 56 -11.68 0.10 7.09
C TRP A 56 -11.40 -0.96 6.00
N LEU A 57 -12.23 -2.01 5.93
CA LEU A 57 -12.23 -3.01 4.86
C LEU A 57 -13.22 -2.67 3.73
N ASP A 58 -13.97 -1.57 3.86
CA ASP A 58 -14.93 -1.10 2.86
C ASP A 58 -14.40 0.15 2.12
N PRO A 59 -13.58 -0.02 1.06
CA PRO A 59 -13.05 1.07 0.26
C PRO A 59 -14.09 1.72 -0.67
N PHE A 60 -15.30 1.17 -0.76
CA PHE A 60 -16.33 1.61 -1.69
C PHE A 60 -17.66 1.99 -1.02
N TRP A 61 -17.66 2.17 0.32
CA TRP A 61 -18.83 2.59 1.10
C TRP A 61 -20.08 1.75 0.81
N ARG A 62 -19.91 0.45 0.59
CA ARG A 62 -21.00 -0.51 0.35
C ARG A 62 -21.86 -0.73 1.59
N THR A 63 -21.24 -0.63 2.76
CA THR A 63 -21.85 -0.88 4.07
C THR A 63 -22.39 0.41 4.69
N ALA A 64 -21.70 1.53 4.51
CA ALA A 64 -22.10 2.83 5.03
C ALA A 64 -21.63 3.96 4.10
N PRO A 65 -22.51 4.87 3.65
CA PRO A 65 -22.15 6.03 2.83
C PRO A 65 -21.34 7.06 3.63
N PRO A 66 -20.54 7.91 2.97
CA PRO A 66 -19.77 8.96 3.65
C PRO A 66 -20.65 10.06 4.27
N ASP A 67 -21.88 10.24 3.81
CA ASP A 67 -22.81 11.26 4.31
C ASP A 67 -23.34 10.96 5.72
N LYS A 68 -23.23 11.95 6.61
CA LYS A 68 -23.65 11.92 8.02
C LYS A 68 -24.37 13.22 8.38
N ALA A 69 -25.63 13.33 7.95
CA ALA A 69 -26.42 14.55 8.08
C ALA A 69 -25.67 15.77 7.50
N HIS A 70 -25.21 16.70 8.34
CA HIS A 70 -24.47 17.90 7.91
C HIS A 70 -22.96 17.67 7.74
N TYR A 71 -22.49 16.44 7.92
CA TYR A 71 -21.08 16.08 7.86
C TYR A 71 -20.82 15.06 6.77
N LEU A 72 -19.58 15.08 6.27
CA LEU A 72 -19.01 14.04 5.44
C LEU A 72 -17.90 13.36 6.24
N ALA A 73 -17.93 12.03 6.29
CA ALA A 73 -17.07 11.24 7.14
C ALA A 73 -16.46 10.06 6.36
N PHE A 74 -15.13 10.01 6.33
CA PHE A 74 -14.34 8.97 5.67
C PHE A 74 -12.95 8.92 6.30
N SER A 75 -12.22 7.84 6.08
CA SER A 75 -10.87 7.65 6.60
C SER A 75 -9.86 7.42 5.49
N LEU A 76 -8.63 7.90 5.69
CA LEU A 76 -7.49 7.54 4.86
C LEU A 76 -6.80 6.34 5.51
N ARG A 77 -6.80 5.19 4.83
CA ARG A 77 -6.04 4.01 5.25
C ARG A 77 -4.63 4.07 4.64
N LEU A 78 -3.62 3.68 5.42
CA LEU A 78 -2.23 3.60 4.99
C LEU A 78 -1.67 2.24 5.38
N ASP A 79 -1.29 1.47 4.37
CA ASP A 79 -0.70 0.15 4.56
C ASP A 79 0.73 0.20 4.04
N THR A 80 1.65 -0.39 4.80
CA THR A 80 3.07 -0.49 4.43
C THR A 80 3.57 -1.88 4.70
N ARG A 81 4.05 -2.55 3.65
CA ARG A 81 4.81 -3.78 3.74
C ARG A 81 6.29 -3.40 3.72
N ARG A 82 6.96 -3.53 4.86
CA ARG A 82 8.40 -3.28 4.96
C ARG A 82 9.14 -4.58 5.14
N VAL A 83 9.84 -5.03 4.10
CA VAL A 83 10.76 -6.16 4.21
C VAL A 83 12.05 -5.68 4.88
N PRO A 84 12.45 -6.23 6.04
CA PRO A 84 13.68 -5.80 6.69
C PRO A 84 14.90 -6.07 5.79
N PRO A 85 15.89 -5.14 5.69
CA PRO A 85 17.06 -5.33 4.85
C PRO A 85 17.85 -6.62 5.14
N ALA A 86 17.82 -7.07 6.40
CA ALA A 86 18.44 -8.33 6.81
C ALA A 86 17.78 -9.56 6.17
N VAL A 87 16.46 -9.53 5.99
CA VAL A 87 15.70 -10.60 5.31
C VAL A 87 16.07 -10.61 3.83
N ILE A 88 16.04 -9.46 3.15
CA ILE A 88 16.47 -9.34 1.75
C ILE A 88 17.89 -9.89 1.57
N LYS A 89 18.82 -9.51 2.45
CA LYS A 89 20.21 -10.00 2.42
C LYS A 89 20.31 -11.51 2.56
N LYS A 90 19.57 -12.11 3.50
CA LYS A 90 19.52 -13.57 3.70
C LYS A 90 19.04 -14.28 2.43
N HIS A 91 17.90 -13.86 1.88
CA HIS A 91 17.32 -14.50 0.70
C HIS A 91 18.18 -14.30 -0.56
N PHE A 92 18.79 -13.13 -0.71
CA PHE A 92 19.76 -12.88 -1.78
C PHE A 92 21.00 -13.79 -1.69
N GLN A 93 21.52 -14.03 -0.48
CA GLN A 93 22.63 -14.97 -0.30
C GLN A 93 22.24 -16.41 -0.62
N LEU A 94 21.01 -16.84 -0.30
CA LEU A 94 20.49 -18.16 -0.68
C LEU A 94 20.36 -18.29 -2.19
N ALA A 95 19.80 -17.29 -2.88
CA ALA A 95 19.69 -17.26 -4.33
C ALA A 95 21.06 -17.32 -5.01
N LEU A 96 22.06 -16.58 -4.49
CA LEU A 96 23.43 -16.64 -4.99
C LEU A 96 24.10 -18.01 -4.81
N LYS A 97 23.78 -18.73 -3.72
CA LYS A 97 24.32 -20.09 -3.51
C LYS A 97 23.71 -21.07 -4.52
N ALA A 98 22.39 -21.04 -4.68
CA ALA A 98 21.68 -21.88 -5.65
C ALA A 98 22.18 -21.65 -7.09
N GLU A 99 22.35 -20.38 -7.50
CA GLU A 99 22.89 -20.05 -8.83
C GLU A 99 24.32 -20.58 -9.02
N LYS A 100 25.18 -20.49 -8.00
CA LYS A 100 26.55 -21.04 -8.07
C LYS A 100 26.56 -22.56 -8.19
N GLU A 101 25.64 -23.25 -7.51
CA GLU A 101 25.48 -24.70 -7.59
C GLU A 101 25.05 -25.12 -9.01
N ALA A 102 24.03 -24.47 -9.58
CA ALA A 102 23.60 -24.70 -10.95
C ALA A 102 24.68 -24.38 -12.01
N MET A 103 25.52 -23.37 -11.76
CA MET A 103 26.65 -23.04 -12.66
C MET A 103 27.77 -24.09 -12.63
N LYS A 104 28.01 -24.74 -11.49
CA LYS A 104 28.99 -25.84 -11.40
C LYS A 104 28.56 -27.04 -12.24
N GLU A 105 27.26 -27.36 -12.25
CA GLU A 105 26.71 -28.43 -13.07
C GLU A 105 26.80 -28.14 -14.57
N THR A 106 26.74 -26.86 -14.95
CA THR A 106 26.81 -26.41 -16.34
C THR A 106 28.21 -25.95 -16.80
N GLY A 107 29.23 -26.06 -15.94
CA GLY A 107 30.62 -25.72 -16.26
C GLY A 107 30.94 -24.22 -16.34
N LYS A 108 30.05 -23.34 -15.88
CA LYS A 108 30.26 -21.88 -15.87
C LYS A 108 30.94 -21.44 -14.56
N SER A 109 31.88 -20.49 -14.64
CA SER A 109 32.75 -20.13 -13.52
C SER A 109 32.37 -18.87 -12.74
N PHE A 110 31.58 -17.96 -13.31
CA PHE A 110 31.30 -16.66 -12.70
C PHE A 110 29.86 -16.17 -12.89
N ILE A 111 29.36 -15.44 -11.89
CA ILE A 111 28.07 -14.73 -11.94
C ILE A 111 28.35 -13.26 -12.29
N THR A 112 27.80 -12.80 -13.40
CA THR A 112 27.92 -11.40 -13.86
C THR A 112 27.28 -10.43 -12.88
N LYS A 113 27.66 -9.15 -12.95
CA LYS A 113 27.05 -8.08 -12.14
C LYS A 113 25.55 -7.95 -12.42
N ASP A 114 25.17 -8.00 -13.69
CA ASP A 114 23.77 -7.88 -14.11
C ASP A 114 22.92 -9.02 -13.57
N ARG A 115 23.43 -10.25 -13.61
CA ARG A 115 22.73 -11.41 -13.03
C ARG A 115 22.55 -11.29 -11.52
N LYS A 116 23.53 -10.72 -10.80
CA LYS A 116 23.38 -10.44 -9.36
C LYS A 116 22.29 -9.39 -9.09
N GLN A 117 22.16 -8.39 -9.95
CA GLN A 117 21.12 -7.38 -9.84
C GLN A 117 19.73 -8.00 -10.09
N GLU A 118 19.60 -8.81 -11.13
CA GLU A 118 18.36 -9.54 -11.44
C GLU A 118 17.95 -10.48 -10.29
N LEU A 119 18.88 -11.25 -9.73
CA LEU A 119 18.61 -12.12 -8.57
C LEU A 119 18.14 -11.32 -7.35
N LYS A 120 18.64 -10.10 -7.17
CA LYS A 120 18.20 -9.23 -6.07
C LYS A 120 16.78 -8.73 -6.31
N GLU A 121 16.44 -8.34 -7.53
CA GLU A 121 15.08 -7.93 -7.91
C GLU A 121 14.08 -9.08 -7.76
N GLN A 122 14.43 -10.28 -8.21
CA GLN A 122 13.61 -11.48 -8.02
C GLN A 122 13.39 -11.82 -6.55
N VAL A 123 14.39 -11.59 -5.69
CA VAL A 123 14.24 -11.78 -4.25
C VAL A 123 13.28 -10.76 -3.67
N VAL A 124 13.36 -9.49 -4.07
CA VAL A 124 12.45 -8.44 -3.59
C VAL A 124 11.01 -8.68 -4.05
N LEU A 125 10.80 -9.20 -5.25
CA LEU A 125 9.47 -9.53 -5.77
C LEU A 125 8.82 -10.74 -5.07
N LYS A 126 9.55 -11.50 -4.24
CA LYS A 126 9.10 -12.82 -3.74
C LYS A 126 8.70 -12.92 -2.26
N LEU A 127 9.31 -12.33 -1.23
CA LEU A 127 9.58 -10.92 -1.01
C LEU A 127 8.30 -10.32 -0.46
#